data_AF-A0A382GAF4-F1
#
_entry.id   AF-A0A382GAF4-F1
#
_cell.length_a   1.000
_cell.length_b   1.000
_cell.length_c   1.000
_cell.angle_alpha   90.00
_cell.angle_beta   90.00
_cell.angle_gamma   90.00
#
_symmetry.space_group_name_H-M   'P 1'
#
loop_
_entity.id
_entity.type
_entity.pdbx_description
1 polymer ?
#
loop_
_entity_poly.entity_id
_entity_poly.type
_entity_poly.pdbx_seq_one_letter_code
_entity_poly.pdbx_strand_id
1 'polypeptide(L)'
;MLEKFERIKLGHFPTPIEHLKNISKYLGGPNIFIKRDDCTGLATGGNKTRKLEFLIADAIKNKAELVVTVGAVQSNHARQTAAACTLMGL
;
A
#
# COMPACT_ATOMS: atom_id res chain seq x y z
N MET A 1 6.69 3.64 19.46
CA MET A 1 7.92 3.14 18.75
C MET A 1 7.85 3.35 17.23
N LEU A 2 6.65 3.34 16.62
CA LEU A 2 6.44 3.70 15.21
C LEU A 2 6.20 5.21 15.01
N GLU A 3 5.75 5.96 16.02
CA GLU A 3 5.42 7.39 15.86
C GLU A 3 6.63 8.28 15.55
N LYS A 4 7.85 7.78 15.75
CA LYS A 4 9.09 8.52 15.45
C LYS A 4 9.40 8.61 13.95
N PHE A 5 8.70 7.85 13.10
CA PHE A 5 8.89 7.86 11.66
C PHE A 5 7.77 8.66 11.01
N GLU A 6 8.15 9.69 10.25
CA GLU A 6 7.20 10.48 9.47
C GLU A 6 6.48 9.61 8.45
N ARG A 7 5.19 9.90 8.28
CA ARG A 7 4.34 9.23 7.31
C ARG A 7 3.38 10.22 6.69
N ILE A 8 3.18 10.09 5.39
CA ILE A 8 2.13 10.81 4.67
C ILE A 8 0.95 9.88 4.41
N LYS A 9 -0.26 10.44 4.31
CA LYS A 9 -1.47 9.66 4.07
C LYS A 9 -1.63 9.40 2.57
N LEU A 10 -1.33 8.19 2.12
CA LEU A 10 -1.47 7.81 0.70
C LEU A 10 -2.65 6.87 0.41
N GLY A 11 -3.30 6.32 1.44
CA GLY A 11 -4.36 5.34 1.25
C GLY A 11 -5.49 5.40 2.26
N HIS A 12 -6.50 4.58 2.01
CA HIS A 12 -7.63 4.38 2.91
C HIS A 12 -7.27 3.36 3.99
N PHE A 13 -7.18 3.82 5.24
CA PHE A 13 -6.82 3.00 6.39
C PHE A 13 -7.78 3.24 7.57
N PRO A 14 -8.01 2.22 8.42
CA PRO A 14 -7.58 0.83 8.28
C PRO A 14 -8.32 0.10 7.15
N THR A 15 -7.64 -0.79 6.42
CA THR A 15 -8.33 -1.63 5.41
C THR A 15 -9.15 -2.75 6.08
N PRO A 16 -10.26 -3.19 5.48
CA PRO A 16 -11.13 -4.22 6.07
C PRO A 16 -10.42 -5.56 6.38
N ILE A 17 -10.96 -6.30 7.33
CA ILE A 17 -10.72 -7.74 7.54
C ILE A 17 -12.02 -8.46 7.24
N GLU A 18 -12.00 -9.39 6.30
CA GLU A 18 -13.20 -10.13 5.88
C GLU A 18 -13.06 -11.62 6.23
N HIS A 19 -14.11 -12.21 6.80
CA HIS A 19 -14.19 -13.65 7.00
C HIS A 19 -14.67 -14.32 5.71
N LEU A 20 -13.85 -15.19 5.13
CA LEU A 20 -14.16 -15.97 3.93
C LEU A 20 -14.99 -17.20 4.32
N LYS A 21 -16.22 -16.98 4.77
CA LYS A 21 -17.12 -18.01 5.31
C LYS A 21 -17.32 -19.20 4.34
N ASN A 22 -17.52 -18.90 3.06
CA ASN A 22 -17.76 -19.93 2.04
C ASN A 22 -16.52 -20.80 1.80
N ILE A 23 -15.33 -20.20 1.78
CA ILE A 23 -14.06 -20.94 1.63
C ILE A 23 -13.80 -21.79 2.87
N SER A 24 -13.98 -21.21 4.06
CA SER A 24 -13.82 -21.91 5.34
C SER A 24 -14.74 -23.13 5.40
N LYS A 25 -16.02 -22.98 5.00
CA LYS A 25 -16.97 -24.08 4.92
C LYS A 25 -16.56 -25.13 3.90
N TYR A 26 -16.16 -24.71 2.70
CA TYR A 26 -15.77 -25.61 1.62
C TYR A 26 -14.60 -26.53 2.00
N LEU A 27 -13.64 -26.03 2.78
CA LEU A 27 -12.47 -26.78 3.23
C LEU A 27 -12.71 -27.61 4.50
N GLY A 28 -13.90 -27.53 5.10
CA GLY A 28 -14.18 -28.15 6.41
C GLY A 28 -13.43 -27.48 7.57
N GLY A 29 -13.09 -26.20 7.41
CA GLY A 29 -12.17 -25.45 8.28
C GLY A 29 -10.78 -25.25 7.64
N PRO A 30 -9.87 -24.47 8.26
CA PRO A 30 -10.07 -23.57 9.41
C PRO A 30 -10.90 -22.32 9.05
N ASN A 31 -11.12 -21.42 10.02
CA ASN A 31 -11.68 -20.09 9.75
C ASN A 31 -10.64 -19.23 9.00
N ILE A 32 -10.94 -18.87 7.75
CA ILE A 32 -10.02 -18.12 6.88
C ILE A 32 -10.47 -16.67 6.81
N PHE A 33 -9.56 -15.75 7.14
CA PHE A 33 -9.78 -14.31 7.03
C PHE A 33 -8.81 -13.70 6.03
N ILE A 34 -9.23 -12.61 5.38
CA ILE A 34 -8.38 -11.80 4.50
C ILE A 34 -8.30 -10.37 5.02
N LYS A 35 -7.08 -9.84 5.14
CA LYS A 35 -6.82 -8.42 5.32
C LYS A 35 -6.78 -7.76 3.94
N ARG A 36 -7.73 -6.88 3.65
CA ARG A 36 -7.94 -6.29 2.31
C ARG A 36 -6.96 -5.17 1.96
N ASP A 37 -5.67 -5.47 1.97
CA ASP A 37 -4.63 -4.51 1.57
C ASP A 37 -4.66 -4.17 0.08
N ASP A 38 -5.42 -4.90 -0.72
CA ASP A 38 -5.82 -4.49 -2.07
C ASP A 38 -6.68 -3.22 -2.06
N CYS A 39 -7.47 -2.96 -1.01
CA CYS A 39 -8.38 -1.82 -0.91
C CYS A 39 -7.73 -0.52 -0.39
N THR A 40 -6.41 -0.34 -0.50
CA THR A 40 -5.75 0.89 -0.01
C THR A 40 -6.00 2.13 -0.89
N GLY A 41 -6.57 1.97 -2.09
CA GLY A 41 -7.08 3.07 -2.92
C GLY A 41 -6.07 3.74 -3.87
N LEU A 42 -4.79 3.82 -3.52
CA LEU A 42 -3.77 4.48 -4.35
C LEU A 42 -3.55 3.75 -5.69
N ALA A 43 -4.05 4.34 -6.78
CA ALA A 43 -4.00 3.76 -8.13
C ALA A 43 -4.36 2.26 -8.10
N THR A 44 -5.61 1.93 -7.77
CA THR A 44 -6.13 0.57 -7.49
C THR A 44 -5.68 -0.08 -6.18
N GLY A 45 -4.84 0.57 -5.37
CA GLY A 45 -4.41 0.06 -4.07
C GLY A 45 -3.47 -1.14 -4.11
N GLY A 46 -3.21 -1.72 -2.94
CA GLY A 46 -2.25 -2.78 -2.69
C GLY A 46 -1.34 -2.50 -1.49
N ASN A 47 -0.52 -3.49 -1.15
CA ASN A 47 0.35 -3.44 0.00
C ASN A 47 1.52 -2.42 -0.12
N LYS A 48 1.90 -2.00 -1.33
CA LYS A 48 3.03 -1.07 -1.50
C LYS A 48 2.66 0.36 -1.08
N THR A 49 1.39 0.75 -1.15
CA THR A 49 0.87 2.00 -0.59
C THR A 49 1.29 2.19 0.87
N ARG A 50 1.20 1.15 1.71
CA ARG A 50 1.62 1.22 3.13
C ARG A 50 3.10 1.55 3.30
N LYS A 51 3.95 0.99 2.42
CA LYS A 51 5.40 1.22 2.44
C LYS A 51 5.73 2.64 1.96
N LEU A 52 5.05 3.06 0.89
CA LEU A 52 5.25 4.37 0.28
C LEU A 52 4.87 5.52 1.22
N GLU A 53 3.96 5.34 2.18
CA GLU A 53 3.65 6.38 3.18
C GLU A 53 4.90 6.86 3.93
N PHE A 54 5.88 5.99 4.14
CA PHE A 54 7.14 6.33 4.82
C PHE A 54 8.22 6.76 3.82
N LEU A 55 8.37 6.04 2.71
CA LEU A 55 9.43 6.33 1.73
C LEU A 55 9.24 7.67 1.05
N ILE A 56 7.99 8.03 0.72
CA ILE A 56 7.70 9.32 0.10
C ILE A 56 7.78 10.45 1.13
N ALA A 57 7.39 10.22 2.39
CA ALA A 57 7.64 11.19 3.46
C ALA A 57 9.13 11.52 3.59
N ASP A 58 9.99 10.49 3.57
CA ASP A 58 11.44 10.67 3.61
C ASP A 58 11.99 11.38 2.35
N ALA A 59 11.48 11.06 1.16
CA ALA A 59 11.86 11.74 -0.08
C ALA A 59 11.54 13.25 -0.02
N ILE A 60 10.35 13.61 0.46
CA ILE A 60 9.93 15.01 0.65
C ILE A 60 10.83 15.71 1.67
N LYS A 61 11.10 15.06 2.82
CA LYS A 61 11.97 15.59 3.87
C LYS A 61 13.37 15.89 3.36
N ASN A 62 13.91 15.01 2.51
CA ASN A 62 15.24 15.18 1.90
C ASN A 62 15.21 16.04 0.63
N LYS A 63 14.07 16.64 0.27
CA LYS A 63 13.90 17.49 -0.92
C LYS A 63 14.33 16.78 -2.21
N ALA A 64 14.01 15.50 -2.34
CA ALA A 64 14.28 14.76 -3.57
C ALA A 64 13.49 15.36 -4.74
N GLU A 65 14.13 15.45 -5.91
CA GLU A 65 13.49 15.91 -7.16
C GLU A 65 13.07 14.75 -8.07
N LEU A 66 13.48 13.52 -7.74
CA LEU A 66 13.23 12.32 -8.54
C LEU A 66 13.13 11.10 -7.64
N VAL A 67 12.11 10.26 -7.88
CA VAL A 67 11.97 8.93 -7.28
C VAL A 67 12.13 7.87 -8.36
N VAL A 68 13.13 7.00 -8.22
CA VAL A 68 13.37 5.87 -9.14
C VAL A 68 12.97 4.57 -8.47
N THR A 69 12.18 3.76 -9.17
CA THR A 69 11.87 2.38 -8.77
C THR A 69 11.93 1.45 -9.99
N VAL A 70 11.99 0.15 -9.75
CA VAL A 70 12.09 -0.87 -10.80
C VAL A 70 11.11 -2.01 -10.54
N GLY A 71 10.65 -2.64 -11.61
CA GLY A 71 9.89 -3.89 -11.55
C GLY A 71 9.67 -4.46 -12.95
N ALA A 72 9.06 -5.64 -13.00
CA ALA A 72 8.66 -6.27 -14.26
C ALA A 72 7.55 -5.48 -14.97
N VAL A 73 7.23 -5.88 -16.20
CA VAL A 73 6.23 -5.21 -17.08
C VAL A 73 4.90 -4.90 -16.38
N GLN A 74 4.44 -5.79 -15.49
CA GLN A 74 3.17 -5.64 -14.75
C GLN A 74 3.38 -5.26 -13.27
N SER A 75 4.38 -4.43 -12.97
CA SER A 75 4.74 -4.08 -11.60
C SER A 75 3.69 -3.18 -10.92
N ASN A 76 2.96 -3.75 -9.95
CA ASN A 76 2.12 -3.01 -9.02
C ASN A 76 2.90 -1.94 -8.23
N HIS A 77 4.17 -2.20 -7.92
CA HIS A 77 5.00 -1.25 -7.19
C HIS A 77 5.32 -0.02 -8.05
N ALA A 78 5.74 -0.21 -9.30
CA ALA A 78 6.04 0.89 -10.20
C ALA A 78 4.84 1.80 -10.39
N ARG A 79 3.66 1.21 -10.65
CA ARG A 79 2.39 1.94 -10.75
C ARG A 79 2.05 2.73 -9.48
N GLN A 80 2.16 2.11 -8.30
CA GLN A 80 1.85 2.79 -7.03
C GLN A 80 2.87 3.89 -6.69
N THR A 81 4.15 3.70 -6.99
CA THR A 81 5.19 4.72 -6.78
C THR A 81 4.94 5.92 -7.66
N ALA A 82 4.66 5.72 -8.96
CA ALA A 82 4.33 6.82 -9.87
C ALA A 82 3.10 7.61 -9.38
N ALA A 83 2.04 6.91 -8.93
CA ALA A 83 0.85 7.55 -8.39
C ALA A 83 1.13 8.33 -7.10
N ALA A 84 1.97 7.80 -6.20
CA ALA A 84 2.36 8.49 -4.98
C ALA A 84 3.14 9.78 -5.27
N CYS A 85 4.09 9.74 -6.21
CA CYS A 85 4.87 10.92 -6.62
C CYS A 85 3.96 12.00 -7.21
N THR A 86 3.06 11.60 -8.13
CA THR A 86 2.08 12.51 -8.75
C THR A 86 1.21 13.23 -7.71
N LEU A 87 0.73 12.52 -6.68
CA LEU A 87 -0.09 13.12 -5.62
C LEU A 87 0.68 14.09 -4.73
N MET A 88 1.98 13.87 -4.55
CA MET A 88 2.83 14.66 -3.65
C MET A 88 3.63 15.75 -4.35
N GLY A 89 3.51 15.87 -5.67
CA GLY A 89 4.25 16.85 -6.47
C GLY A 89 5.74 16.52 -6.63
N LEU A 90 6.08 15.22 -6.70
CA LEU A 90 7.41 14.69 -6.99
C LEU A 90 7.48 14.10 -8.40
#